data_AF-A0A534Z5E5-F1
#
_entry.id   AF-A0A534Z5E5-F1
#
_cell.length_a   1.000
_cell.length_b   1.000
_cell.length_c   1.000
_cell.angle_alpha   90.00
_cell.angle_beta   90.00
_cell.angle_gamma   90.00
#
_symmetry.space_group_name_H-M   'P 1'
#
loop_
_entity.id
_entity.type
_entity.pdbx_description
1 polymer ?
#
loop_
_entity_poly.entity_id
_entity_poly.type
_entity_poly.pdbx_seq_one_letter_code
_entity_poly.pdbx_strand_id
1 'polypeptide(L)' 'MRELVSCCHCKRAVLLAGRFTPAEMVQLSGHLADCRPDDPFDSVRVEDAVRHFRRVAIETEERPVNTVQFGGSNGRT' A
#
# COMPACT_ATOMS: atom_id res chain seq x y z
N MET A 1 1.01 -4.93 10.60
CA MET A 1 1.15 -5.35 9.19
C MET A 1 0.76 -4.17 8.31
N ARG A 2 1.53 -3.88 7.26
CA ARG A 2 1.15 -2.89 6.24
C ARG A 2 0.85 -3.63 4.95
N GLU A 3 -0.11 -3.18 4.17
CA GLU A 3 -0.46 -3.81 2.89
C GLU A 3 -0.19 -2.84 1.75
N LEU A 4 0.57 -3.26 0.74
CA LEU A 4 0.73 -2.51 -0.49
C LEU A 4 -0.31 -2.97 -1.49
N VAL A 5 -1.08 -2.02 -2.01
CA VAL A 5 -2.19 -2.26 -2.93
C VAL A 5 -1.90 -1.51 -4.23
N SER A 6 -1.80 -2.23 -5.35
CA SER A 6 -1.49 -1.63 -6.65
C SER A 6 -2.56 -1.94 -7.68
N CYS A 7 -3.04 -0.92 -8.39
CA CYS A 7 -4.03 -1.07 -9.44
C CYS A 7 -3.43 -1.84 -10.63
N CYS A 8 -4.10 -2.89 -11.09
CA CYS A 8 -3.61 -3.68 -12.21
C CYS A 8 -3.59 -2.92 -13.54
N HIS A 9 -4.43 -1.88 -13.68
CA HIS A 9 -4.59 -1.11 -14.92
C HIS A 9 -3.56 0.02 -15.04
N CYS A 10 -3.47 0.91 -14.05
CA CYS A 10 -2.56 2.06 -14.10
C CYS A 10 -1.25 1.87 -13.31
N LYS A 11 -1.07 0.72 -12.65
CA LYS A 11 0.10 0.40 -11.80
C LYS A 11 0.33 1.33 -10.60
N ARG A 12 -0.58 2.27 -10.34
CA ARG A 12 -0.53 3.15 -9.17
C ARG A 12 -0.65 2.32 -7.89
N ALA A 13 0.25 2.55 -6.94
CA ALA A 13 0.30 1.83 -5.68
C ALA A 13 -0.03 2.75 -4.50
N VAL A 14 -0.78 2.23 -3.54
CA VAL A 14 -1.16 2.90 -2.29
C VAL A 14 -0.74 1.98 -1.14
N LEU A 15 -0.16 2.57 -0.09
CA LEU A 15 0.24 1.86 1.11
C LEU A 15 -0.90 1.96 2.13
N LEU A 16 -1.48 0.83 2.52
CA LEU A 16 -2.51 0.76 3.54
C LEU A 16 -1.90 0.41 4.89
N ALA A 17 -2.23 1.22 5.89
CA ALA A 17 -1.81 1.02 7.26
C ALA A 17 -2.73 0.00 7.96
N GLY A 18 -2.45 -1.29 7.79
CA GLY A 18 -3.21 -2.36 8.46
C GLY A 18 -4.34 -2.93 7.61
N ARG A 19 -5.41 -3.37 8.27
CA ARG A 19 -6.59 -3.97 7.61
C ARG A 19 -7.30 -2.92 6.77
N PHE A 20 -7.83 -3.35 5.61
CA PHE A 20 -8.71 -2.54 4.78
C PHE A 20 -9.83 -1.91 5.60
N THR A 21 -9.78 -0.58 5.73
CA THR A 21 -10.87 0.17 6.37
C THR A 21 -11.93 0.51 5.31
N PRO A 22 -13.19 0.75 5.72
CA PRO A 22 -14.23 1.18 4.79
C PRO A 22 -13.85 2.43 3.99
N ALA A 23 -13.12 3.37 4.59
CA ALA A 23 -12.69 4.60 3.93
C ALA A 23 -11.68 4.32 2.80
N GLU A 24 -10.70 3.44 3.03
CA GLU A 24 -9.74 3.02 2.01
C GLU A 24 -10.45 2.28 0.86
N MET A 25 -11.49 1.51 1.16
CA MET A 25 -12.27 0.83 0.13
C MET A 25 -13.06 1.80 -0.74
N VAL A 26 -13.64 2.85 -0.16
CA VAL A 26 -14.30 3.91 -0.95
C VAL A 26 -13.30 4.60 -1.88
N GLN A 27 -12.09 4.90 -1.41
CA GLN A 27 -11.04 5.50 -2.25
C GLN A 27 -10.63 4.58 -3.41
N LEU A 28 -10.43 3.29 -3.13
CA LEU A 28 -10.05 2.31 -4.14
C LEU A 28 -11.17 2.09 -5.18
N SER A 29 -12.43 2.02 -4.75
CA SER A 29 -13.58 1.95 -5.65
C SER A 29 -13.71 3.20 -6.53
N GLY A 30 -13.51 4.39 -5.96
CA GLY A 30 -13.48 5.64 -6.75
C GLY A 30 -12.36 5.62 -7.79
N HIS A 31 -11.17 5.18 -7.40
CA HIS A 31 -10.06 5.01 -8.34
C HIS A 31 -10.38 4.02 -9.47
N LEU A 32 -11.05 2.91 -9.19
CA LEU A 32 -11.45 1.95 -10.23
C LEU A 32 -12.42 2.56 -11.24
N ALA A 33 -13.41 3.32 -10.77
CA ALA A 33 -14.37 4.00 -11.63
C ALA A 33 -13.69 4.99 -12.60
N ASP A 34 -12.69 5.74 -12.13
CA ASP A 34 -11.86 6.61 -12.97
C ASP A 34 -10.91 5.83 -13.88
N CYS A 35 -10.30 4.77 -13.37
CA CYS A 35 -9.23 4.05 -14.06
C CYS A 35 -9.75 3.10 -15.15
N ARG A 36 -10.98 2.61 -15.03
CA ARG A 36 -11.63 1.72 -16.00
C ARG A 36 -13.12 2.05 -16.13
N PRO A 37 -13.47 3.15 -16.80
CA PRO A 37 -14.87 3.56 -16.98
C PRO A 37 -15.67 2.59 -17.89
N ASP A 38 -14.98 1.84 -18.76
CA ASP A 38 -15.58 0.89 -19.72
C ASP A 38 -16.09 -0.41 -19.09
N ASP A 39 -15.68 -0.73 -17.86
CA ASP A 39 -16.13 -1.92 -17.17
C ASP A 39 -17.02 -1.47 -16.02
N PRO A 40 -18.35 -1.66 -16.14
CA PRO A 40 -19.26 -1.31 -15.06
C PRO A 40 -18.96 -2.26 -13.91
N PHE A 41 -18.08 -1.80 -13.03
CA PHE A 41 -17.70 -2.54 -11.86
C PHE A 41 -18.94 -2.71 -11.01
N ASP A 42 -19.33 -3.96 -10.74
CA ASP A 42 -20.46 -4.24 -9.85
C ASP A 42 -20.00 -3.96 -8.41
N SER A 43 -20.02 -2.66 -8.09
CA SER A 43 -19.57 -2.04 -6.84
C SER A 43 -20.27 -2.61 -5.59
N VAL A 44 -21.28 -3.45 -5.78
CA VAL A 44 -22.07 -4.10 -4.73
C VAL A 44 -21.22 -5.07 -3.90
N ARG A 45 -20.12 -5.62 -4.44
CA ARG A 45 -19.23 -6.52 -3.69
C ARG A 45 -17.83 -5.96 -3.60
N VAL A 46 -17.55 -5.37 -2.44
CA VAL A 46 -16.22 -4.95 -1.98
C VAL A 46 -15.10 -5.95 -2.32
N GLU A 47 -15.36 -7.25 -2.15
CA GLU A 47 -14.39 -8.31 -2.43
C GLU A 47 -13.95 -8.35 -3.90
N ASP A 48 -14.85 -7.97 -4.82
CA ASP A 48 -14.55 -7.95 -6.25
C ASP A 48 -13.61 -6.79 -6.59
N ALA A 49 -13.79 -5.62 -5.96
CA ALA A 49 -12.90 -4.47 -6.15
C ALA A 49 -11.45 -4.85 -5.83
N VAL A 50 -11.25 -5.66 -4.81
CA VAL A 50 -9.91 -6.09 -4.39
C VAL A 50 -9.26 -7.14 -5.30
N ARG A 51 -9.97 -7.66 -6.31
CA ARG A 51 -9.39 -8.48 -7.39
C ARG A 51 -8.69 -7.62 -8.45
N HIS A 52 -9.06 -6.35 -8.57
CA HIS A 52 -8.44 -5.40 -9.50
C HIS A 52 -7.16 -4.78 -8.95
N PHE A 53 -6.87 -5.06 -7.69
CA PHE A 53 -5.65 -4.63 -7.04
C PHE A 53 -4.76 -5.81 -6.69
N ARG A 54 -3.49 -5.71 -7.06
CA ARG A 54 -2.44 -6.59 -6.56
C ARG A 54 -2.13 -6.20 -5.11
N ARG A 55 -2.25 -7.15 -4.20
CA ARG A 55 -1.95 -6.99 -2.77
C ARG A 55 -0.64 -7.66 -2.42
N VAL A 56 0.21 -6.97 -1.67
CA VAL A 56 1.43 -7.51 -1.09
C VAL A 56 1.46 -7.14 0.39
N ALA A 57 1.44 -8.14 1.26
CA ALA A 57 1.66 -7.93 2.67
C ALA A 57 3.12 -7.50 2.87
N ILE A 58 3.32 -6.33 3.48
CA ILE A 58 4.62 -5.86 3.91
C ILE A 58 4.75 -6.22 5.38
N GLU A 59 5.59 -7.21 5.64
CA GLU A 59 6.12 -7.46 6.98
C GLU A 59 6.97 -6.25 7.36
N THR A 60 6.40 -5.35 8.15
CA THR A 60 7.20 -4.38 8.89
C THR A 60 7.95 -5.19 9.93
N GLU A 61 9.14 -5.66 9.59
CA GLU A 61 10.12 -6.02 10.60
C GLU A 61 10.30 -4.79 11.49
N GLU A 62 9.83 -4.89 12.72
CA GLU A 62 10.18 -3.96 13.80
C GLU A 62 11.65 -4.18 14.15
N ARG A 63 12.56 -4.03 13.18
CA ARG A 63 13.97 -3.91 13.50
C ARG A 63 14.09 -2.57 14.22
N PRO A 64 14.45 -2.53 15.51
CA PRO A 64 14.94 -1.29 16.06
C PRO A 64 16.09 -0.87 15.15
N VAL A 65 15.97 0.31 14.54
CA VAL A 65 17.14 1.01 14.01
C VAL A 65 18.03 1.20 15.23
N ASN A 66 18.92 0.23 15.47
CA ASN A 66 20.08 0.46 16.29
C ASN A 66 20.84 1.55 15.53
N THR A 67 20.70 2.75 16.04
CA THR A 67 21.50 3.91 15.75
C THR A 67 22.94 3.45 15.62
N VAL A 68 23.45 3.37 14.39
CA VAL A 68 24.90 3.31 14.20
C VAL A 68 25.36 4.74 14.48
N GLN A 69 25.55 5.01 15.78
CA GLN A 69 26.29 6.14 16.27
C GLN A 69 27.69 5.99 15.65
N PHE A 70 27.97 6.73 14.58
CA PHE A 70 29.34 6.92 14.12
C PHE A 70 30.04 7.73 15.22
N GLY A 71 30.52 7.01 16.22
CA GLY A 71 31.44 7.51 17.23
C GLY A 71 32.70 7.98 16.52
N GLY A 72 33.09 9.22 16.82
CA GLY A 72 34.25 9.86 16.21
C GLY A 72 35.54 9.09 16.42
N SER A 73 36.48 9.33 15.53
CA SER A 73 37.89 9.08 15.78
C SER A 73 38.67 10.27 15.27
N ASN A 74 39.08 11.13 16.21
CA ASN A 74 40.07 12.17 16.01
C ASN A 74 41.38 11.51 15.61
N GLY A 75 41.72 11.56 14.32
CA GLY A 75 43.03 11.20 13.81
C GLY A 75 44.02 12.35 14.05
N ARG A 76 44.65 12.34 15.22
CA ARG A 76 45.85 13.12 15.55
C ARG A 76 47.07 12.25 15.21
N THR A 77 47.86 12.67 14.23
CA THR A 77 49.32 12.46 14.14
C THR A 77 49.89 13.49 13.21
#